data_AF-A0A496URU6-F1
#
_entry.id   AF-A0A496URU6-F1
#
_cell.length_a   1.000
_cell.length_b   1.000
_cell.length_c   1.000
_cell.angle_alpha   90.00
_cell.angle_beta   90.00
_cell.angle_gamma   90.00
#
_symmetry.space_group_name_H-M   'P 1'
#
loop_
_entity.id
_entity.type
_entity.pdbx_description
1 polymer ?
#
loop_
_entity_poly.entity_id
_entity_poly.type
_entity_poly.pdbx_seq_one_letter_code
_entity_poly.pdbx_strand_id
1 'polypeptide(L)'
;MHTERKLDTPSGWGPLFLAVFLIIASIVVFILAIANESVPALVASIVGLILGLLTLAGLFVINPNEAAIMLLFGAYKGTSKQNGLRWANPFYTKLKVSLKARNLNGDRLKVNDLSGNPIEIA
;
A
#
# COMPACT_ATOMS: atom_id res chain seq x y z
N MET A 1 23.21 8.29 10.83
CA MET A 1 21.92 7.58 10.89
C MET A 1 21.00 8.18 9.84
N HIS A 2 20.53 7.41 8.85
CA HIS A 2 19.49 7.89 7.94
C HIS A 2 18.16 7.87 8.69
N THR A 3 17.57 9.03 8.94
CA THR A 3 16.28 9.16 9.62
C THR A 3 15.17 8.72 8.67
N GLU A 4 14.25 7.87 9.14
CA GLU A 4 13.07 7.48 8.36
C GLU A 4 12.23 8.72 8.01
N ARG A 5 11.78 8.81 6.75
CA ARG A 5 10.84 9.87 6.34
C ARG A 5 9.43 9.34 6.53
N LYS A 6 8.67 9.93 7.46
CA LYS A 6 7.25 9.61 7.62
C LYS A 6 6.47 10.10 6.40
N LEU A 7 5.64 9.23 5.84
CA LEU A 7 4.69 9.59 4.80
C LEU A 7 3.28 9.35 5.31
N ASP A 8 2.50 10.42 5.49
CA ASP A 8 1.10 10.30 5.85
C ASP A 8 0.28 9.96 4.61
N THR A 9 -0.37 8.80 4.68
CA THR A 9 -1.26 8.31 3.62
C THR A 9 -2.71 8.59 4.03
N PRO A 10 -3.47 9.32 3.19
CA PRO A 10 -4.88 9.62 3.49
C PRO A 10 -5.72 8.34 3.58
N SER A 11 -6.92 8.46 4.15
CA SER A 11 -7.86 7.36 4.21
C SER A 11 -8.24 6.91 2.78
N GLY A 12 -8.25 5.60 2.56
CA GLY A 12 -8.56 5.03 1.23
C GLY A 12 -10.06 4.95 0.94
N TRP A 13 -10.93 5.19 1.93
CA TRP A 13 -12.38 5.15 1.75
C TRP A 13 -12.90 6.22 0.79
N GLY A 14 -12.41 7.46 0.90
CA GLY A 14 -12.79 8.54 -0.01
C GLY A 14 -12.44 8.22 -1.48
N PRO A 15 -11.16 7.87 -1.76
CA PRO A 15 -10.74 7.44 -3.09
C PRO A 15 -11.45 6.17 -3.59
N LEU A 16 -11.82 5.24 -2.71
CA LEU A 16 -12.59 4.06 -3.07
C LEU A 16 -13.98 4.44 -3.61
N PHE A 17 -14.75 5.23 -2.85
CA PHE A 17 -16.08 5.66 -3.29
C PHE A 17 -16.01 6.51 -4.56
N LEU A 18 -15.00 7.39 -4.65
CA LEU A 18 -14.75 8.18 -5.85
C LEU A 18 -14.46 7.29 -7.07
N ALA A 19 -13.63 6.27 -6.91
CA ALA A 19 -13.29 5.37 -8.01
C ALA A 19 -14.49 4.54 -8.48
N VAL A 20 -15.28 4.01 -7.55
CA VAL A 20 -16.52 3.29 -7.87
C VAL A 20 -17.51 4.21 -8.59
N PHE A 21 -17.71 5.43 -8.08
CA PHE A 21 -18.55 6.43 -8.72
C PHE A 21 -18.07 6.77 -10.14
N LEU A 22 -16.77 7.01 -10.33
CA LEU A 22 -16.19 7.30 -11.64
C LEU A 22 -16.39 6.15 -12.63
N ILE A 23 -16.23 4.90 -12.20
CA ILE A 23 -16.43 3.73 -13.07
C ILE A 23 -17.90 3.65 -13.49
N ILE A 24 -18.84 3.78 -12.54
CA ILE A 24 -20.28 3.73 -12.85
C ILE A 24 -20.67 4.89 -13.78
N ALA A 25 -20.25 6.10 -13.46
CA ALA A 25 -20.51 7.28 -14.28
C ALA A 25 -19.95 7.13 -15.70
N SER A 26 -18.74 6.56 -15.83
CA SER A 26 -18.11 6.30 -17.13
C SER A 26 -18.91 5.30 -17.96
N ILE A 27 -19.44 4.24 -17.35
CA ILE A 27 -20.30 3.27 -18.04
C ILE A 27 -21.60 3.92 -18.52
N VAL A 28 -22.24 4.74 -17.68
CA VAL A 28 -23.47 5.45 -18.06
C VAL A 28 -23.21 6.41 -19.22
N VAL A 29 -22.15 7.22 -19.14
CA VAL A 29 -21.78 8.16 -20.20
C VAL A 29 -21.41 7.41 -21.48
N PHE A 30 -20.77 6.25 -21.39
CA PHE A 30 -20.45 5.41 -22.55
C PHE A 30 -21.72 4.97 -23.29
N ILE A 31 -22.74 4.48 -22.56
CA ILE A 31 -24.02 4.06 -23.15
C ILE A 31 -24.73 5.25 -23.81
N LEU A 32 -24.79 6.39 -23.10
CA LEU A 32 -25.41 7.61 -23.63
C LEU A 32 -24.64 8.18 -24.83
N ALA A 33 -23.32 8.07 -24.85
CA ALA A 33 -22.49 8.52 -25.96
C ALA A 33 -22.78 7.74 -27.24
N ILE A 34 -22.96 6.42 -27.14
CA ILE A 34 -23.35 5.57 -28.27
C ILE A 34 -24.75 5.96 -28.77
N ALA A 35 -25.71 6.13 -27.85
CA ALA A 35 -27.09 6.47 -28.21
C ALA A 35 -27.22 7.84 -28.91
N ASN A 36 -26.34 8.80 -28.61
CA ASN A 36 -26.36 10.15 -29.18
C ASN A 36 -25.29 10.38 -30.26
N GLU A 37 -24.58 9.32 -30.69
CA GLU A 37 -23.47 9.39 -31.66
C GLU A 37 -22.41 10.46 -31.34
N SER A 38 -22.20 10.74 -30.04
CA SER A 38 -21.35 11.82 -29.57
C SER A 38 -19.93 11.33 -29.34
N VAL A 39 -19.04 11.60 -30.31
CA VAL A 39 -17.61 11.28 -30.21
C VAL A 39 -16.94 11.90 -28.97
N PRO A 40 -17.20 13.18 -28.59
CA PRO A 40 -16.60 13.75 -27.38
C PRO A 40 -17.01 13.02 -26.10
N ALA A 41 -18.28 12.64 -25.96
CA ALA A 41 -18.77 11.91 -24.79
C ALA A 41 -18.17 10.49 -24.72
N LEU A 42 -17.96 9.85 -25.88
CA LEU A 42 -17.30 8.56 -25.95
C LEU A 42 -15.86 8.63 -25.43
N VAL A 43 -15.08 9.61 -25.89
CA VAL A 43 -13.70 9.82 -25.41
C VAL A 43 -13.69 10.12 -23.91
N ALA A 44 -14.58 10.99 -23.43
CA ALA A 44 -14.68 11.32 -22.01
C ALA A 44 -14.96 10.10 -21.14
N SER A 45 -15.83 9.18 -21.59
CA SER A 45 -16.15 7.95 -20.87
C SER A 45 -14.95 7.01 -20.73
N ILE A 46 -14.13 6.88 -21.77
CA ILE A 46 -12.93 6.04 -21.76
C ILE A 46 -11.89 6.63 -20.80
N VAL A 47 -11.68 7.95 -20.87
CA VAL A 47 -10.75 8.65 -19.96
C VAL A 47 -11.22 8.51 -18.51
N GLY A 48 -12.52 8.71 -18.24
CA GLY A 48 -13.10 8.53 -16.92
C GLY A 48 -12.90 7.11 -16.37
N LEU A 49 -13.05 6.09 -17.22
CA LEU A 49 -12.82 4.70 -16.85
C LEU A 49 -11.36 4.46 -16.45
N ILE A 50 -10.41 4.94 -17.26
CA ILE A 50 -8.98 4.82 -16.98
C ILE A 50 -8.62 5.50 -15.65
N LEU A 51 -9.13 6.71 -15.41
CA LEU A 51 -8.91 7.43 -14.16
C LEU A 51 -9.50 6.70 -12.95
N GLY A 52 -10.70 6.11 -13.10
CA GLY A 52 -11.30 5.26 -12.07
C GLY A 52 -10.42 4.06 -11.71
N LEU A 53 -9.92 3.36 -12.73
CA LEU A 53 -9.03 2.20 -12.55
C LEU A 53 -7.68 2.60 -11.92
N LEU A 54 -7.09 3.72 -12.33
CA LEU A 54 -5.86 4.24 -11.73
C LEU A 54 -6.06 4.62 -10.26
N THR A 55 -7.23 5.17 -9.92
CA THR A 55 -7.56 5.51 -8.53
C THR A 55 -7.66 4.24 -7.68
N LEU A 56 -8.28 3.16 -8.21
CA LEU A 56 -8.32 1.85 -7.54
C LEU A 56 -6.92 1.24 -7.37
N ALA A 57 -6.04 1.32 -8.37
CA ALA A 57 -4.67 0.81 -8.27
C ALA A 57 -3.84 1.49 -7.16
N GLY A 58 -4.20 2.74 -6.83
CA GLY A 58 -3.62 3.49 -5.72
C GLY A 58 -3.97 2.93 -4.33
N LEU A 59 -5.08 2.19 -4.19
CA LEU A 59 -5.54 1.65 -2.91
C LEU A 59 -4.66 0.50 -2.41
N PHE A 60 -4.53 0.39 -1.09
CA PHE A 60 -3.87 -0.72 -0.40
C PHE A 60 -4.27 -0.75 1.07
N VAL A 61 -4.03 -1.88 1.73
CA VAL A 61 -4.34 -2.08 3.15
C VAL A 61 -3.06 -2.27 3.97
N ILE A 62 -2.96 -1.55 5.09
CA ILE A 62 -1.92 -1.76 6.11
C ILE A 62 -2.58 -2.44 7.31
N ASN A 63 -2.09 -3.63 7.69
CA ASN A 63 -2.60 -4.33 8.87
C ASN A 63 -1.99 -3.78 10.16
N PRO A 64 -2.59 -4.08 11.33
CA PRO A 64 -1.94 -3.79 12.61
C PRO A 64 -0.56 -4.43 12.72
N ASN A 65 0.40 -3.68 13.27
CA ASN A 65 1.81 -4.08 13.39
C ASN A 65 2.50 -4.33 12.04
N GLU A 66 2.07 -3.63 10.99
CA GLU A 66 2.69 -3.61 9.66
C GLU A 66 2.97 -2.17 9.25
N ALA A 67 4.01 -1.97 8.44
CA ALA A 67 4.33 -0.70 7.80
C ALA A 67 4.46 -0.91 6.29
N ALA A 68 4.16 0.13 5.51
CA ALA A 68 4.36 0.13 4.07
C ALA A 68 5.42 1.15 3.69
N ILE A 69 6.51 0.68 3.10
CA ILE A 69 7.56 1.49 2.48
C ILE A 69 7.10 1.88 1.08
N MET A 70 7.20 3.17 0.77
CA MET A 70 6.83 3.74 -0.51
C MET A 70 8.08 4.03 -1.33
N LEU A 71 8.19 3.35 -2.46
CA LEU A 71 9.24 3.59 -3.44
C LEU A 71 8.63 4.17 -4.71
N LEU A 72 9.25 5.22 -5.25
CA LEU A 72 8.92 5.74 -6.57
C LEU A 72 10.05 5.40 -7.52
N PHE A 73 9.82 4.48 -8.46
CA PHE A 73 10.86 4.01 -9.40
C PHE A 73 12.17 3.62 -8.70
N GLY A 74 12.07 2.91 -7.57
CA GLY A 74 13.21 2.49 -6.74
C GLY A 74 13.73 3.54 -5.75
N ALA A 75 13.31 4.80 -5.85
CA ALA A 75 13.70 5.84 -4.90
C ALA A 75 12.79 5.83 -3.65
N TYR A 76 13.40 5.72 -2.46
CA TYR A 76 12.66 5.81 -1.19
C TYR A 76 12.00 7.19 -1.02
N LYS A 77 10.67 7.19 -0.85
CA LYS A 77 9.90 8.43 -0.60
C LYS A 77 9.42 8.55 0.83
N GLY A 78 9.20 7.43 1.52
CA GLY A 78 8.84 7.42 2.92
C GLY A 78 8.20 6.11 3.36
N THR A 79 7.81 6.05 4.63
CA THR A 79 7.14 4.91 5.23
C THR A 79 5.83 5.35 5.87
N SER A 80 4.75 4.63 5.59
CA SER A 80 3.46 4.79 6.28
C SER A 80 3.27 3.65 7.29
N LYS A 81 2.87 4.01 8.51
CA LYS A 81 2.57 3.08 9.61
C LYS A 81 1.08 3.11 10.00
N GLN A 82 0.26 3.88 9.29
CA GLN A 82 -1.14 4.09 9.67
C GLN A 82 -2.01 2.93 9.17
N ASN A 83 -2.60 2.17 10.09
CA ASN A 83 -3.42 1.00 9.77
C ASN A 83 -4.69 1.36 8.98
N GLY A 84 -5.25 0.36 8.28
CA GLY A 84 -6.52 0.44 7.55
C GLY A 84 -6.36 0.54 6.04
N LEU A 85 -7.48 0.81 5.36
CA LEU A 85 -7.48 1.09 3.92
C LEU A 85 -6.90 2.47 3.66
N ARG A 86 -5.87 2.53 2.83
CA ARG A 86 -5.10 3.75 2.51
C ARG A 86 -5.02 3.93 1.01
N TRP A 87 -4.81 5.17 0.62
CA TRP A 87 -4.54 5.51 -0.78
C TRP A 87 -3.18 6.17 -0.89
N ALA A 88 -2.45 5.79 -1.93
CA ALA A 88 -1.22 6.44 -2.33
C ALA A 88 -1.15 6.49 -3.86
N ASN A 89 -0.19 7.23 -4.39
CA ASN A 89 0.02 7.31 -5.83
C ASN A 89 0.15 5.88 -6.44
N PRO A 90 -0.61 5.53 -7.49
CA PRO A 90 -0.56 4.21 -8.11
C PRO A 90 0.82 3.83 -8.65
N PHE A 91 1.69 4.81 -8.94
CA PHE A 91 3.07 4.55 -9.39
C PHE A 91 4.04 4.19 -8.26
N TYR A 92 3.61 4.22 -7.00
CA TYR A 92 4.45 3.76 -5.90
C TYR A 92 4.46 2.24 -5.79
N THR A 93 5.66 1.67 -5.69
CA THR A 93 5.84 0.31 -5.17
C THR A 93 5.66 0.35 -3.67
N LYS A 94 4.73 -0.48 -3.17
CA LYS A 94 4.31 -0.56 -1.77
C LYS A 94 4.89 -1.83 -1.16
N LEU A 95 6.04 -1.73 -0.48
CA LEU A 95 6.69 -2.86 0.20
C LEU A 95 6.23 -2.94 1.65
N LYS A 96 5.60 -4.04 2.03
CA LYS A 96 5.13 -4.22 3.40
C LYS A 96 6.19 -4.86 4.29
N VAL A 97 6.33 -4.34 5.50
CA VAL A 97 7.29 -4.83 6.50
C VAL A 97 6.58 -5.00 7.83
N SER A 98 6.80 -6.16 8.46
CA SER A 98 6.27 -6.44 9.80
C SER A 98 6.99 -5.60 10.85
N LEU A 99 6.21 -4.96 11.72
CA LEU A 99 6.69 -4.28 12.93
C LEU A 99 6.59 -5.17 14.18
N LYS A 100 6.14 -6.42 14.05
CA LYS A 100 6.04 -7.34 15.18
C LYS A 100 7.43 -7.59 15.77
N ALA A 101 7.54 -7.42 17.08
CA ALA A 101 8.72 -7.85 17.81
C ALA A 101 8.94 -9.34 17.58
N ARG A 102 10.17 -9.72 17.24
CA ARG A 102 10.58 -11.11 17.12
C ARG A 102 11.54 -11.38 18.27
N ASN A 103 11.29 -12.44 19.03
CA ASN A 103 12.29 -12.95 19.95
C ASN A 103 13.45 -13.47 19.10
N LEU A 104 14.63 -12.90 19.30
CA LEU A 104 15.88 -13.44 18.77
C LEU A 104 16.18 -14.66 19.65
N ASN A 105 15.76 -15.84 19.20
CA ASN A 105 16.24 -17.08 19.81
C ASN A 105 17.70 -17.23 19.36
N GLY A 106 18.65 -16.94 20.25
CA GLY A 106 20.05 -17.21 20.03
C GLY A 106 20.30 -18.71 19.91
N ASP A 107 21.39 -19.08 19.21
CA ASP A 107 21.85 -20.46 19.25
C ASP A 107 22.29 -20.80 20.67
N ARG A 108 21.84 -21.96 21.17
CA ARG A 108 22.23 -22.42 22.50
C ARG A 108 23.74 -22.62 22.54
N LEU A 109 24.42 -21.79 23.32
CA LEU A 109 25.86 -21.89 23.48
C LEU A 109 26.15 -22.84 24.65
N LYS A 110 26.93 -23.89 24.36
CA LYS A 110 27.50 -24.74 25.41
C LYS A 110 28.75 -24.07 25.95
N VAL A 111 28.67 -23.65 27.21
CA VAL A 111 29.82 -23.11 27.93
C VAL A 111 30.05 -23.95 29.17
N ASN A 112 31.29 -23.97 29.65
CA ASN A 112 31.59 -24.62 30.91
C ASN A 112 31.47 -23.60 32.03
N ASP A 113 30.85 -23.99 33.13
CA ASP A 113 30.85 -23.24 34.39
C ASP A 113 32.24 -23.32 35.07
N LEU A 114 32.49 -22.54 36.14
CA LEU A 114 33.75 -22.51 36.88
C LEU A 114 34.21 -23.89 37.35
N SER A 115 33.26 -24.77 37.68
CA SER A 115 33.49 -26.15 38.09
C SER A 115 33.71 -27.13 36.92
N GLY A 116 33.72 -26.64 35.67
CA GLY A 116 33.90 -27.45 34.46
C GLY A 116 32.64 -28.18 33.97
N ASN A 117 31.49 -27.98 34.63
CA ASN A 117 30.22 -28.58 34.23
C ASN A 117 29.67 -27.87 32.98
N PRO A 118 29.22 -28.61 31.95
CA PRO A 118 28.62 -27.99 30.78
C PRO A 118 27.24 -27.41 31.12
N ILE A 119 27.05 -26.13 30.82
CA ILE A 119 25.77 -25.43 30.92
C ILE A 119 25.36 -24.88 29.54
N GLU A 120 24.06 -24.89 29.27
CA GLU A 120 23.49 -24.31 28.04
C GLU A 120 22.92 -22.92 28.36
N ILE A 121 23.32 -21.91 27.60
CA ILE A 121 22.79 -20.55 27.69
C ILE A 121 22.14 -20.19 26.34
N ALA A 122 20.97 -19.54 26.39
CA ALA A 122 20.19 -19.11 25.23
C ALA A 122 20.07 -17.58 25.17
#